data_AF-A0A517YSX2-F1
#
_entry.id   AF-A0A517YSX2-F1
#
_cell.length_a   1.000
_cell.length_b   1.000
_cell.length_c   1.000
_cell.angle_alpha   90.00
_cell.angle_beta   90.00
_cell.angle_gamma   90.00
#
_symmetry.space_group_name_H-M   'P 1'
#
loop_
_entity.id
_entity.type
_entity.pdbx_description
1 polymer ?
#
loop_
_entity_poly.entity_id
_entity_poly.type
_entity_poly.pdbx_seq_one_letter_code
_entity_poly.pdbx_strand_id
1 'polypeptide(L)'
;MSRFNWADAIQKKKSIDVMQGLKRTELYYWVGIVASVPFVVVGLAMMFVASDGDARQMIWGLFFAVMGFMEIMYMKLWAQVRIGMFMAVWDRQKWVEDEINKSESEDF
;
A
#
# COMPACT_ATOMS: atom_id res chain seq x y z
N MET A 1 28.66 30.97 -12.60
CA MET A 1 27.47 30.14 -12.90
C MET A 1 27.65 28.80 -12.22
N SER A 2 26.93 28.55 -11.13
CA SER A 2 27.01 27.27 -10.41
C SER A 2 26.62 26.13 -11.36
N ARG A 3 27.48 25.11 -11.47
CA ARG A 3 27.17 23.87 -12.19
C ARG A 3 25.91 23.28 -11.55
N PHE A 4 24.77 23.45 -12.21
CA PHE A 4 23.51 22.85 -11.79
C PHE A 4 23.71 21.34 -11.94
N ASN A 5 23.94 20.65 -10.82
CA ASN A 5 24.25 19.24 -10.81
C ASN A 5 22.95 18.46 -11.06
N TRP A 6 22.68 18.16 -12.33
CA TRP A 6 21.48 17.44 -12.77
C TRP A 6 21.35 16.08 -12.09
N ALA A 7 22.47 15.43 -11.75
CA ALA A 7 22.46 14.17 -11.02
C ALA A 7 21.85 14.34 -9.62
N ASP A 8 22.33 15.33 -8.85
CA ASP A 8 21.83 15.61 -7.50
C ASP A 8 20.35 16.04 -7.51
N ALA A 9 19.93 16.77 -8.55
CA ALA A 9 18.53 17.17 -8.76
C ALA A 9 17.62 15.98 -9.15
N ILE A 10 18.11 15.03 -9.96
CA ILE A 10 17.34 13.84 -10.38
C ILE A 10 17.29 12.79 -9.26
N GLN A 11 18.38 12.64 -8.49
CA GLN A 11 18.53 11.67 -7.40
C GLN A 11 17.69 12.05 -6.19
N LYS A 12 17.74 13.32 -5.74
CA LYS A 12 16.82 13.83 -4.70
C LYS A 12 15.36 13.71 -5.10
N LYS A 13 15.02 13.97 -6.37
CA LYS A 13 13.63 13.88 -6.84
C LYS A 13 13.14 12.43 -6.84
N LYS A 14 13.99 11.47 -7.24
CA LYS A 14 13.66 10.04 -7.26
C LYS A 14 13.49 9.41 -5.86
N SER A 15 14.31 9.76 -4.88
CA SER A 15 14.20 9.20 -3.53
C SER A 15 13.01 9.79 -2.75
N ILE A 16 12.73 11.08 -2.94
CA ILE A 16 11.55 11.76 -2.37
C ILE A 16 10.25 11.19 -2.96
N ASP A 17 10.22 10.85 -4.25
CA ASP A 17 9.04 10.23 -4.90
C ASP A 17 8.72 8.84 -4.35
N VAL A 18 9.73 8.02 -4.02
CA VAL A 18 9.51 6.68 -3.43
C VAL A 18 8.89 6.81 -2.03
N MET A 19 9.41 7.71 -1.20
CA MET A 19 8.89 7.91 0.16
C MET A 19 7.49 8.53 0.17
N GLN A 20 7.21 9.50 -0.72
CA GLN A 20 5.85 10.03 -0.90
C GLN A 20 4.89 8.96 -1.44
N GLY A 21 5.35 8.12 -2.37
CA GLY A 21 4.59 6.99 -2.91
C GLY A 21 4.24 5.96 -1.84
N LEU A 22 5.17 5.67 -0.92
CA LEU A 22 4.95 4.78 0.20
C LEU A 22 3.89 5.33 1.16
N LYS A 23 4.02 6.59 1.59
CA LYS A 23 3.05 7.27 2.46
C LYS A 23 1.66 7.35 1.83
N ARG A 24 1.58 7.61 0.52
CA ARG A 24 0.32 7.62 -0.21
C ARG A 24 -0.32 6.23 -0.26
N THR A 25 0.48 5.19 -0.48
CA THR A 25 0.01 3.79 -0.47
C THR A 25 -0.51 3.39 0.90
N GLU A 26 0.20 3.77 1.96
CA GLU A 26 -0.22 3.54 3.35
C GLU A 26 -1.54 4.27 3.66
N LEU A 27 -1.69 5.53 3.26
CA LEU A 27 -2.94 6.26 3.41
C LEU A 27 -4.10 5.56 2.70
N TYR A 28 -3.92 5.14 1.44
CA TYR A 28 -4.96 4.42 0.70
C TYR A 28 -5.29 3.07 1.31
N TYR A 29 -4.29 2.35 1.82
CA TYR A 29 -4.51 1.11 2.55
C TYR A 29 -5.42 1.34 3.76
N TRP A 30 -5.09 2.31 4.63
CA TRP A 30 -5.89 2.59 5.81
C TRP A 30 -7.30 3.09 5.48
N VAL A 31 -7.43 3.98 4.50
CA VAL A 31 -8.75 4.45 4.03
C VAL A 31 -9.58 3.29 3.50
N GLY A 32 -8.97 2.38 2.74
CA GLY A 32 -9.63 1.16 2.27
C GLY A 32 -10.11 0.26 3.38
N ILE A 33 -9.25 -0.03 4.36
CA ILE A 33 -9.61 -0.86 5.52
C ILE A 33 -10.78 -0.23 6.30
N VAL A 34 -10.72 1.07 6.57
CA VAL A 34 -11.80 1.78 7.28
C VAL A 34 -13.10 1.76 6.49
N ALA A 35 -13.06 1.79 5.16
CA ALA A 35 -14.24 1.67 4.31
C ALA A 35 -14.83 0.24 4.27
N SER A 36 -13.98 -0.80 4.35
CA SER A 36 -14.41 -2.20 4.25
C SER A 36 -14.89 -2.81 5.59
N VAL A 37 -14.38 -2.35 6.73
CA VAL A 37 -14.79 -2.84 8.06
C VAL A 37 -16.30 -2.72 8.31
N PRO A 38 -17.00 -1.62 7.96
CA PRO A 38 -18.44 -1.51 8.09
C PRO A 38 -19.22 -2.62 7.41
N PHE A 39 -18.79 -3.11 6.23
CA PHE A 39 -19.47 -4.20 5.54
C PHE A 39 -19.40 -5.51 6.35
N VAL A 40 -18.24 -5.78 6.96
CA VAL A 40 -18.08 -6.95 7.85
C VAL A 40 -18.99 -6.82 9.06
N VAL A 41 -18.97 -5.66 9.72
CA VAL A 41 -19.77 -5.41 10.94
C VAL A 41 -21.26 -5.49 10.65
N VAL A 42 -21.73 -4.85 9.57
CA VAL A 42 -23.14 -4.90 9.14
C VAL A 42 -23.54 -6.32 8.77
N GLY A 43 -22.70 -7.03 8.03
CA GLY A 43 -22.96 -8.42 7.65
C GLY A 43 -23.15 -9.33 8.85
N LEU A 44 -22.23 -9.26 9.82
CA LEU A 44 -22.32 -10.01 11.07
C LEU A 44 -23.55 -9.59 11.89
N ALA A 45 -23.81 -8.29 12.04
CA ALA A 45 -24.97 -7.79 12.77
C ALA A 45 -26.29 -8.29 12.16
N MET A 46 -26.42 -8.29 10.83
CA MET A 46 -27.57 -8.83 10.13
C MET A 46 -27.80 -10.32 10.41
N MET A 47 -26.72 -11.10 10.50
CA MET A 47 -26.81 -12.52 10.87
C MET A 47 -27.20 -12.71 12.35
N PHE A 48 -26.69 -11.88 13.26
CA PHE A 48 -27.01 -11.95 14.69
C PHE A 48 -28.47 -11.57 15.00
N VAL A 49 -29.05 -10.65 14.24
CA VAL A 49 -30.43 -10.19 14.43
C VAL A 49 -31.44 -10.91 13.54
N ALA A 50 -30.99 -11.86 12.70
CA ALA A 50 -31.88 -12.66 11.87
C ALA A 50 -32.74 -13.58 12.76
N SER A 51 -34.04 -13.65 12.48
CA SER A 51 -34.94 -14.58 13.17
C SER A 51 -34.72 -16.02 12.69
N ASP A 52 -35.05 -16.99 13.55
CA ASP A 52 -35.00 -18.42 13.24
C ASP A 52 -35.97 -18.75 12.09
N GLY A 53 -35.50 -18.64 10.85
CA GLY A 53 -36.29 -18.84 9.64
C GLY A 53 -36.07 -17.78 8.55
N ASP A 54 -35.47 -16.63 8.87
CA ASP A 54 -35.13 -15.61 7.86
C ASP A 54 -33.80 -15.91 7.17
N ALA A 55 -33.81 -16.97 6.36
CA ALA A 55 -32.68 -17.37 5.54
C ALA A 55 -32.22 -16.25 4.59
N ARG A 56 -33.14 -15.36 4.17
CA ARG A 56 -32.80 -14.24 3.27
C ARG A 56 -31.91 -13.24 3.98
N GLN A 57 -32.26 -12.83 5.20
CA GLN A 57 -31.44 -11.92 5.99
C GLN A 57 -30.08 -12.54 6.34
N MET A 58 -30.03 -13.83 6.67
CA MET A 58 -28.76 -14.54 6.90
C MET A 58 -27.87 -14.57 5.66
N ILE A 59 -28.43 -14.84 4.47
CA ILE A 59 -27.67 -14.86 3.20
C ILE A 59 -27.10 -13.47 2.90
N TRP A 60 -27.89 -12.40 3.06
CA TRP A 60 -27.39 -11.04 2.86
C TRP A 60 -26.30 -10.67 3.87
N GLY A 61 -26.49 -11.03 5.15
CA GLY A 61 -25.48 -10.82 6.17
C GLY A 61 -24.17 -11.53 5.86
N LEU A 62 -24.25 -12.80 5.44
CA LEU A 62 -23.09 -13.57 5.01
C LEU A 62 -22.42 -12.95 3.78
N PHE A 63 -23.19 -12.51 2.79
CA PHE A 63 -22.68 -11.85 1.60
C PHE A 63 -21.88 -10.59 1.96
N PHE A 64 -22.44 -9.70 2.78
CA PHE A 64 -21.73 -8.48 3.21
C PHE A 64 -20.48 -8.78 4.03
N ALA A 65 -20.54 -9.79 4.92
CA ALA A 65 -19.38 -10.21 5.68
C ALA A 65 -18.25 -10.71 4.78
N VAL A 66 -18.56 -11.63 3.86
CA VAL A 66 -17.60 -12.20 2.92
C VAL A 66 -17.03 -11.12 1.99
N MET A 67 -17.87 -10.24 1.46
CA MET A 67 -17.42 -9.12 0.61
C MET A 67 -16.45 -8.20 1.35
N GLY A 68 -16.79 -7.79 2.59
CA GLY A 68 -15.89 -6.95 3.39
C GLY A 68 -14.56 -7.64 3.71
N PHE A 69 -14.57 -8.95 4.00
CA PHE A 69 -13.34 -9.73 4.18
C PHE A 69 -12.50 -9.82 2.90
N MET A 70 -13.13 -10.05 1.74
CA MET A 70 -12.44 -10.11 0.46
C MET A 70 -11.79 -8.77 0.11
N GLU A 71 -12.46 -7.64 0.36
CA GLU A 71 -11.88 -6.31 0.14
C GLU A 71 -10.67 -6.05 1.05
N ILE A 72 -10.74 -6.41 2.33
CA ILE A 72 -9.61 -6.29 3.27
C ILE A 72 -8.41 -7.11 2.77
N MET A 73 -8.65 -8.35 2.34
CA MET A 73 -7.61 -9.22 1.79
C MET A 73 -7.01 -8.67 0.50
N TYR A 74 -7.86 -8.17 -0.40
CA TYR A 74 -7.42 -7.52 -1.63
C TYR A 74 -6.55 -6.29 -1.35
N MET A 75 -6.98 -5.40 -0.45
CA MET A 75 -6.22 -4.20 -0.08
C MET A 75 -4.87 -4.55 0.55
N LYS A 76 -4.82 -5.60 1.37
CA LYS A 76 -3.57 -6.12 1.95
C LYS A 76 -2.61 -6.62 0.87
N LEU A 77 -3.09 -7.45 -0.06
CA LEU A 77 -2.28 -7.95 -1.18
C LEU A 77 -1.79 -6.81 -2.07
N TRP A 78 -2.68 -5.90 -2.45
CA TRP A 78 -2.35 -4.72 -3.25
C TRP A 78 -1.27 -3.86 -2.59
N ALA A 79 -1.40 -3.60 -1.29
CA ALA A 79 -0.42 -2.84 -0.52
C ALA A 79 0.94 -3.55 -0.46
N GLN A 80 0.95 -4.87 -0.23
CA GLN A 80 2.19 -5.66 -0.22
C GLN A 80 2.91 -5.61 -1.57
N VAL A 81 2.20 -5.78 -2.68
CA VAL A 81 2.78 -5.68 -4.03
C VAL A 81 3.35 -4.29 -4.27
N ARG A 82 2.61 -3.23 -3.90
CA ARG A 82 3.07 -1.84 -4.04
C ARG A 82 4.30 -1.54 -3.21
N ILE A 83 4.31 -1.92 -1.94
CA ILE A 83 5.44 -1.73 -1.03
C ILE A 83 6.67 -2.49 -1.54
N GLY A 84 6.48 -3.74 -2.01
CA GLY A 84 7.56 -4.53 -2.61
C GLY A 84 8.20 -3.86 -3.82
N MET A 85 7.39 -3.25 -4.71
CA MET A 85 7.91 -2.47 -5.83
C MET A 85 8.70 -1.25 -5.37
N PHE A 86 8.23 -0.52 -4.35
CA PHE A 86 8.96 0.62 -3.81
C PHE A 86 10.29 0.22 -3.17
N MET A 87 10.32 -0.90 -2.43
CA MET A 87 11.55 -1.46 -1.86
C MET A 87 12.54 -1.86 -2.95
N ALA A 88 12.09 -2.55 -4.01
CA ALA A 88 12.96 -2.94 -5.12
C ALA A 88 13.56 -1.72 -5.85
N VAL A 89 12.77 -0.65 -6.02
CA VAL A 89 13.26 0.61 -6.59
C VAL A 89 14.26 1.28 -5.64
N TRP A 90 14.00 1.27 -4.34
CA TRP A 90 14.89 1.82 -3.32
C TRP A 90 16.23 1.09 -3.27
N ASP A 91 16.22 -0.24 -3.23
CA ASP A 91 17.44 -1.07 -3.20
C ASP A 91 18.29 -0.83 -4.44
N ARG A 92 17.66 -0.71 -5.62
CA ARG A 92 18.37 -0.37 -6.85
C ARG A 92 18.95 1.05 -6.80
N GLN A 93 18.26 2.01 -6.21
CA GLN A 93 18.77 3.37 -6.04
C GLN A 93 20.00 3.38 -5.13
N LYS A 94 19.91 2.67 -4.00
CA LYS A 94 20.99 2.58 -3.03
C LYS A 94 22.23 1.90 -3.62
N TRP A 95 22.05 0.81 -4.37
CA TRP A 95 23.16 0.14 -5.06
C TRP A 95 23.88 1.07 -6.04
N VAL A 96 23.15 1.83 -6.85
CA VAL A 96 23.78 2.82 -7.77
C VAL A 96 24.53 3.90 -7.00
N GLU A 97 24.00 4.36 -5.87
CA GLU A 97 24.65 5.37 -5.03
C GLU A 97 25.94 4.84 -4.39
N ASP A 98 25.92 3.59 -3.92
CA ASP A 98 27.11 2.91 -3.39
C ASP A 98 28.18 2.70 -4.47
N GLU A 99 27.78 2.35 -5.70
CA GLU A 99 28.70 2.15 -6.84
C GLU A 99 29.35 3.49 -7.27
N ILE A 100 28.59 4.59 -7.28
CA ILE A 100 29.10 5.93 -7.59
C ILE A 100 30.08 6.41 -6.52
N ASN A 101 29.71 6.30 -5.23
CA ASN A 101 30.57 6.69 -4.13
C ASN A 101 31.89 5.91 -4.14
N LYS A 102 31.84 4.62 -4.50
CA LYS A 102 33.04 3.80 -4.68
C LYS A 102 33.92 4.33 -5.81
N SER A 103 33.34 4.64 -6.98
CA SER A 103 34.11 5.19 -8.10
C SER A 103 34.74 6.55 -7.80
N GLU A 104 34.03 7.46 -7.11
CA GLU A 104 34.58 8.75 -6.70
C GLU A 104 35.71 8.61 -5.66
N SER A 105 35.68 7.56 -4.84
CA SER A 105 36.75 7.27 -3.88
C SER A 105 37.99 6.62 -4.50
N GLU A 106 37.88 6.01 -5.68
CA GLU A 106 38.98 5.38 -6.41
C GLU A 106 39.68 6.36 -7.38
N ASP A 107 39.02 7.46 -7.76
CA ASP A 107 39.56 8.54 -8.61
C ASP A 107 40.36 9.62 -7.83
N PHE A 108 40.45 9.53 -6.49
CA PHE A 108 41.24 10.40 -5.60
C PHE A 108 42.42 9.67 -4.97
#